data_AF-A0A1J5SMS3-F1
#
_entry.id   AF-A0A1J5SMS3-F1
#
_cell.length_a   1.000
_cell.length_b   1.000
_cell.length_c   1.000
_cell.angle_alpha   90.00
_cell.angle_beta   90.00
_cell.angle_gamma   90.00
#
_symmetry.space_group_name_H-M   'P 1'
#
loop_
_entity.id
_entity.type
_entity.pdbx_description
1 polymer ?
#
loop_
_entity_poly.entity_id
_entity_poly.type
_entity_poly.pdbx_seq_one_letter_code
_entity_poly.pdbx_strand_id
1 'polypeptide(L)'
;MIHVYAQSLPDVKVRNSNYRLDSIQNRKDYGKYFDFKKPGIRLSPNPGYNPGGVTVGLDLDELINMFRFKRNRSLEALQKRLIQQEQDKYIDHRYSKQFVRKITKLQSPELENFMRIYRPSYELCQMFNDLELGYYIEKCYDQYQLDKAGK
;
A
#
# COMPACT_ATOMS: atom_id res chain seq x y z
N MET A 1 -6.30 35.01 -21.69
CA MET A 1 -7.07 34.06 -20.86
C MET A 1 -7.61 32.97 -21.77
N ILE A 2 -7.31 31.70 -21.50
CA ILE A 2 -7.83 30.57 -22.27
C ILE A 2 -9.25 30.29 -21.77
N HIS A 3 -10.25 30.49 -22.63
CA HIS A 3 -11.63 30.14 -22.33
C HIS A 3 -11.83 28.67 -22.70
N VAL A 4 -11.95 27.81 -21.69
CA VAL A 4 -12.31 26.40 -21.89
C VAL A 4 -13.83 26.31 -21.79
N TYR A 5 -14.49 25.99 -22.90
CA TYR A 5 -15.93 25.79 -22.92
C TYR A 5 -16.25 24.45 -22.27
N ALA A 6 -17.19 24.42 -21.32
CA ALA A 6 -17.58 23.18 -20.64
C ALA A 6 -18.05 22.08 -21.62
N GLN A 7 -18.58 22.48 -22.78
CA GLN A 7 -19.03 21.58 -23.84
C GLN A 7 -17.90 20.91 -24.64
N SER A 8 -16.67 21.39 -24.53
CA SER A 8 -15.49 20.79 -25.21
C SER A 8 -14.71 19.83 -24.31
N LEU A 9 -15.16 19.60 -23.07
CA LEU A 9 -14.54 18.63 -22.17
C LEU A 9 -15.03 17.23 -22.51
N PRO A 10 -14.15 16.21 -22.50
CA PRO A 10 -14.55 14.84 -22.74
C PRO A 10 -15.45 14.32 -21.60
N ASP A 11 -16.44 13.49 -21.93
CA ASP A 11 -17.31 12.85 -20.95
C ASP A 11 -16.51 11.96 -19.99
N VAL A 12 -16.71 12.18 -18.69
CA VAL A 12 -16.10 11.37 -17.62
C VAL A 12 -17.08 10.29 -17.21
N LYS A 13 -16.75 9.02 -17.50
CA LYS A 13 -17.52 7.86 -17.05
C LYS A 13 -16.94 7.30 -15.74
N VAL A 14 -17.71 7.38 -14.66
CA VAL A 14 -17.36 6.76 -13.37
C VAL A 14 -17.67 5.26 -13.42
N ARG A 15 -16.71 4.43 -13.01
CA ARG A 15 -16.86 2.96 -12.94
C ARG A 15 -16.89 2.51 -11.47
N ASN A 16 -17.42 1.31 -11.22
CA ASN A 16 -17.42 0.73 -9.88
C ASN A 16 -15.99 0.46 -9.40
N SER A 17 -15.73 0.63 -8.11
CA SER A 17 -14.39 0.45 -7.52
C SER A 17 -13.95 -1.00 -7.63
N ASN A 18 -12.79 -1.26 -8.26
CA ASN A 18 -12.20 -2.58 -8.32
C ASN A 18 -10.79 -2.51 -7.74
N TYR A 19 -10.64 -3.02 -6.51
CA TYR A 19 -9.39 -3.02 -5.77
C TYR A 19 -8.20 -3.53 -6.62
N ARG A 20 -8.39 -4.62 -7.39
CA ARG A 20 -7.30 -5.23 -8.18
C ARG A 20 -6.86 -4.34 -9.34
N LEU A 21 -7.81 -3.73 -10.05
CA LEU A 21 -7.46 -2.84 -11.16
C LEU A 21 -6.82 -1.56 -10.64
N ASP A 22 -7.36 -1.01 -9.56
CA ASP A 22 -6.84 0.21 -8.93
C ASP A 22 -5.43 -0.01 -8.37
N SER A 23 -5.14 -1.16 -7.77
CA SER A 23 -3.80 -1.47 -7.26
C SER A 23 -2.79 -1.63 -8.40
N ILE A 24 -3.14 -2.34 -9.48
CA ILE A 24 -2.29 -2.47 -10.67
C ILE A 24 -2.02 -1.10 -11.31
N GLN A 25 -3.05 -0.27 -11.44
CA GLN A 25 -2.91 1.06 -12.01
C GLN A 25 -2.03 1.95 -11.13
N ASN A 26 -2.23 1.93 -9.81
CA ASN A 26 -1.40 2.66 -8.83
C ASN A 26 0.08 2.23 -8.92
N ARG A 27 0.35 0.93 -9.05
CA ARG A 27 1.71 0.40 -9.23
C ARG A 27 2.35 0.90 -10.53
N LYS A 28 1.58 1.04 -11.62
CA LYS A 28 2.06 1.60 -12.89
C LYS A 28 2.32 3.10 -12.79
N ASP A 29 1.35 3.87 -12.29
CA ASP A 29 1.41 5.32 -12.23
C ASP A 29 2.52 5.81 -11.30
N TYR A 30 2.72 5.12 -10.17
CA TYR A 30 3.75 5.45 -9.18
C TYR A 30 4.96 4.51 -9.24
N GLY A 31 5.19 3.82 -10.37
CA GLY A 31 6.28 2.84 -10.53
C GLY A 31 7.65 3.40 -10.11
N LYS A 32 7.95 4.65 -10.47
CA LYS A 32 9.16 5.38 -10.05
C LYS A 32 9.39 5.39 -8.52
N TYR A 33 8.32 5.48 -7.75
CA TYR A 33 8.39 5.53 -6.28
C TYR A 33 8.33 4.14 -5.66
N PHE A 34 7.57 3.22 -6.26
CA PHE A 34 7.52 1.83 -5.82
C PHE A 34 8.86 1.13 -6.03
N ASP A 35 9.51 1.35 -7.16
CA ASP A 35 10.80 0.76 -7.53
C ASP A 35 11.99 1.57 -7.02
N PHE A 36 11.74 2.61 -6.21
CA PHE A 36 12.79 3.43 -5.64
C PHE A 36 13.70 2.56 -4.76
N LYS A 37 14.99 2.55 -5.11
CA LYS A 37 16.06 1.95 -4.30
C LYS A 37 16.97 3.06 -3.84
N LYS A 38 17.37 3.01 -2.57
CA LYS A 38 18.31 3.99 -2.02
C LYS A 38 19.60 3.94 -2.84
N PRO A 39 20.15 5.11 -3.25
CA PRO A 39 21.49 5.14 -3.83
C PRO A 39 22.45 4.61 -2.77
N GLY A 40 23.26 3.64 -3.15
CA GLY A 40 24.26 3.00 -2.30
C GLY A 40 25.49 2.71 -3.14
N ILE A 41 26.61 2.37 -2.51
CA ILE A 41 27.84 2.05 -3.21
C ILE A 41 27.63 0.73 -3.97
N ARG A 42 27.40 0.81 -5.28
CA ARG A 42 27.35 -0.35 -6.18
C ARG A 42 28.59 -0.32 -7.06
N LEU A 43 29.21 -1.48 -7.26
CA LEU A 43 30.26 -1.63 -8.27
C LEU A 43 29.57 -1.65 -9.63
N SER A 44 29.89 -0.69 -10.50
CA SER A 44 29.36 -0.65 -11.86
C SER A 44 29.72 -1.94 -12.61
N PRO A 45 28.75 -2.60 -13.30
CA PRO A 45 29.03 -3.77 -14.12
C PRO A 45 29.74 -3.43 -15.44
N ASN A 46 29.95 -2.15 -15.77
CA ASN A 46 30.66 -1.73 -16.96
C ASN A 46 31.97 -1.01 -16.58
N PRO A 47 33.14 -1.68 -16.60
CA PRO A 47 34.43 -1.06 -16.39
C PRO A 47 34.86 -0.35 -17.69
N GLY A 48 34.19 0.76 -18.01
CA GLY A 48 34.63 1.67 -19.07
C GLY A 48 35.93 2.35 -18.62
N TYR A 49 37.04 1.95 -19.24
CA TYR A 49 38.39 2.46 -18.98
C TYR A 49 38.48 3.95 -19.31
N ASN A 50 38.57 4.83 -18.30
CA ASN A 50 38.95 6.24 -18.48
C ASN A 50 40.44 6.40 -18.14
N PRO A 51 41.32 6.70 -19.10
CA PRO A 51 42.75 6.88 -18.84
C PRO A 51 42.97 8.23 -18.13
N GLY A 52 43.26 8.19 -16.82
CA GLY A 52 43.69 9.38 -16.07
C GLY A 52 43.08 9.58 -14.67
N GLY A 53 42.21 8.68 -14.19
CA GLY A 53 41.61 8.78 -12.85
C GLY A 53 41.50 7.43 -12.16
N VAL A 54 41.78 7.38 -10.86
CA VAL A 54 41.79 6.18 -10.01
C VAL A 54 40.49 5.39 -10.18
N THR A 55 40.58 4.24 -10.84
CA THR A 55 39.49 3.33 -11.18
C THR A 55 39.08 2.48 -9.99
N VAL A 56 38.14 2.98 -9.19
CA VAL A 56 37.18 2.15 -8.45
C VAL A 56 35.79 2.55 -8.94
N GLY A 57 35.04 1.60 -9.48
CA GLY A 57 33.80 1.81 -10.25
C GLY A 57 32.63 2.36 -9.43
N LEU A 58 32.77 3.61 -8.97
CA LEU A 58 31.75 4.40 -8.31
C LEU A 58 31.13 5.33 -9.35
N ASP A 59 29.84 5.16 -9.62
CA ASP A 59 29.09 6.07 -10.47
C ASP A 59 28.99 7.45 -9.79
N LEU A 60 29.53 8.50 -10.44
CA LEU A 60 29.57 9.86 -9.88
C LEU A 60 28.15 10.40 -9.63
N ASP A 61 27.18 9.98 -10.43
CA ASP A 61 25.78 10.35 -10.26
C ASP A 61 25.14 9.68 -9.02
N GLU A 62 25.52 8.44 -8.69
CA GLU A 62 25.10 7.78 -7.46
C GLU A 62 25.72 8.45 -6.22
N LEU A 63 26.99 8.86 -6.30
CA LEU A 63 27.65 9.61 -5.24
C LEU A 63 26.97 10.96 -5.00
N ILE A 64 26.65 11.73 -6.04
CA ILE A 64 25.92 13.00 -5.92
C ILE A 64 24.53 12.78 -5.31
N ASN A 65 23.82 11.74 -5.71
CA ASN A 65 22.51 11.40 -5.15
C ASN A 65 22.59 10.88 -3.71
N MET A 66 23.72 10.30 -3.29
CA MET A 66 23.96 9.90 -1.90
C MET A 66 23.96 11.11 -0.95
N PHE A 67 24.54 12.23 -1.38
CA PHE A 67 24.55 13.47 -0.59
C PHE A 67 23.19 14.19 -0.53
N ARG A 68 22.20 13.75 -1.32
CA ARG A 68 20.82 14.28 -1.30
C ARG A 68 19.95 13.59 -0.22
N PHE A 69 20.45 13.52 1.01
CA PHE A 69 19.83 12.79 2.13
C PHE A 69 18.35 13.15 2.37
N LYS A 70 18.00 14.45 2.32
CA LYS A 70 16.61 14.91 2.54
C LYS A 70 15.65 14.37 1.48
N ARG A 71 16.07 14.37 0.21
CA ARG A 71 15.26 13.89 -0.91
C ARG A 71 15.08 12.37 -0.82
N ASN A 72 16.16 11.63 -0.56
CA ASN A 72 16.10 10.17 -0.44
C ASN A 72 15.18 9.75 0.70
N ARG A 73 15.29 10.40 1.87
CA ARG A 73 14.39 10.17 3.01
C ARG A 73 12.92 10.44 2.66
N SER A 74 12.64 11.49 1.89
CA SER A 74 11.27 11.80 1.45
C SER A 74 10.73 10.76 0.48
N LEU A 75 11.55 10.27 -0.45
CA LEU A 75 11.16 9.24 -1.41
C LEU A 75 10.89 7.89 -0.73
N GLU A 76 11.71 7.52 0.24
CA GLU A 76 11.48 6.33 1.08
C GLU A 76 10.18 6.44 1.89
N ALA A 77 9.92 7.61 2.48
CA ALA A 77 8.70 7.82 3.24
C ALA A 77 7.46 7.71 2.33
N LEU A 78 7.54 8.22 1.11
CA LEU A 78 6.48 8.08 0.12
C LEU A 78 6.29 6.63 -0.30
N GLN A 79 7.36 5.90 -0.61
CA GLN A 79 7.32 4.48 -0.94
C GLN A 79 6.65 3.67 0.17
N LYS A 80 7.05 3.87 1.44
CA LYS A 80 6.44 3.20 2.60
C LYS A 80 4.95 3.51 2.71
N ARG A 81 4.56 4.78 2.54
CA ARG A 81 3.14 5.17 2.56
C ARG A 81 2.35 4.50 1.44
N LEU A 82 2.89 4.44 0.23
CA LEU A 82 2.23 3.80 -0.92
C LEU A 82 2.02 2.30 -0.68
N ILE A 83 3.04 1.61 -0.15
CA ILE A 83 2.94 0.20 0.22
C ILE A 83 1.89 0.01 1.32
N GLN A 84 1.92 0.83 2.36
CA GLN A 84 0.95 0.76 3.45
C GLN A 84 -0.49 0.97 2.94
N GLN A 85 -0.71 1.96 2.06
CA GLN A 85 -2.02 2.20 1.48
C GLN A 85 -2.54 1.01 0.66
N GLU A 86 -1.67 0.34 -0.09
CA GLU A 86 -2.05 -0.85 -0.83
C GLU A 86 -2.40 -2.01 0.11
N GLN A 87 -1.61 -2.21 1.17
CA GLN A 87 -1.88 -3.21 2.20
C GLN A 87 -3.20 -2.94 2.93
N ASP A 88 -3.47 -1.69 3.31
CA ASP A 88 -4.71 -1.29 3.96
C ASP A 88 -5.92 -1.53 3.05
N LYS A 89 -5.83 -1.14 1.77
CA LYS A 89 -6.88 -1.41 0.79
C LYS A 89 -7.13 -2.90 0.58
N TYR A 90 -6.07 -3.73 0.63
CA TYR A 90 -6.21 -5.19 0.55
C TYR A 90 -6.98 -5.75 1.74
N ILE A 91 -6.63 -5.30 2.95
CA ILE A 91 -7.32 -5.69 4.19
C ILE A 91 -8.78 -5.28 4.08
N ASP A 92 -9.08 -4.04 3.72
CA ASP A 92 -10.45 -3.53 3.67
C ASP A 92 -11.30 -4.26 2.61
N HIS A 93 -10.68 -4.69 1.50
CA HIS A 93 -11.33 -5.51 0.49
C HIS A 93 -11.71 -6.90 1.01
N ARG A 94 -10.79 -7.61 1.70
CA ARG A 94 -11.07 -8.96 2.23
C ARG A 94 -11.93 -8.92 3.49
N TYR A 95 -11.59 -8.05 4.43
CA TYR A 95 -12.27 -7.79 5.68
C TYR A 95 -13.38 -6.74 5.50
N SER A 96 -14.26 -6.97 4.52
CA SER A 96 -15.33 -6.02 4.21
C SER A 96 -16.42 -6.01 5.29
N LYS A 97 -17.05 -4.85 5.51
CA LYS A 97 -18.16 -4.69 6.47
C LYS A 97 -19.29 -5.71 6.24
N GLN A 98 -19.57 -6.03 4.97
CA GLN A 98 -20.58 -7.03 4.60
C GLN A 98 -20.17 -8.44 4.99
N PHE A 99 -18.90 -8.80 4.80
CA PHE A 99 -18.38 -10.12 5.17
C PHE A 99 -18.42 -10.32 6.68
N VAL A 100 -17.91 -9.35 7.45
CA VAL A 100 -17.92 -9.39 8.92
C VAL A 100 -19.35 -9.45 9.46
N ARG A 101 -20.26 -8.64 8.92
CA ARG A 101 -21.67 -8.63 9.31
C ARG A 101 -22.37 -9.97 9.08
N LYS A 102 -22.05 -10.68 7.99
CA LYS A 102 -22.64 -12.00 7.72
C LYS A 102 -22.27 -13.04 8.79
N ILE A 103 -21.06 -12.94 9.34
CA ILE A 103 -20.55 -13.87 10.35
C ILE A 103 -21.06 -13.48 11.74
N THR A 104 -20.76 -12.26 12.18
CA THR A 104 -21.04 -11.82 13.56
C THR A 104 -22.49 -11.40 13.78
N LYS A 105 -23.23 -11.11 12.71
CA LYS A 105 -24.60 -10.57 12.72
C LYS A 105 -24.75 -9.22 13.44
N LEU A 106 -23.65 -8.62 13.88
CA LEU A 106 -23.62 -7.31 14.50
C LEU A 106 -24.16 -6.24 13.55
N GLN A 107 -24.84 -5.25 14.12
CA GLN A 107 -25.33 -4.08 13.39
C GLN A 107 -24.47 -2.86 13.69
N SER A 108 -24.53 -1.84 12.84
CA SER A 108 -23.89 -0.55 13.15
C SER A 108 -24.63 0.10 14.34
N PRO A 109 -23.93 0.72 15.31
CA PRO A 109 -22.51 1.09 15.33
C PRO A 109 -21.55 0.04 15.92
N GLU A 110 -22.07 -1.01 16.56
CA GLU A 110 -21.25 -2.03 17.24
C GLU A 110 -20.31 -2.77 16.29
N LEU A 111 -20.80 -3.08 15.09
CA LEU A 111 -20.01 -3.68 14.02
C LEU A 111 -18.74 -2.87 13.69
N GLU A 112 -18.85 -1.54 13.63
CA GLU A 112 -17.70 -0.68 13.30
C GLU A 112 -16.67 -0.64 14.43
N ASN A 113 -17.14 -0.67 15.67
CA ASN A 113 -16.27 -0.80 16.83
C ASN A 113 -15.53 -2.14 16.84
N PHE A 114 -16.24 -3.25 16.58
CA PHE A 114 -15.64 -4.57 16.46
C PHE A 114 -14.57 -4.60 15.36
N MET A 115 -14.90 -4.10 14.17
CA MET A 115 -13.96 -4.06 13.03
C MET A 115 -12.72 -3.21 13.31
N ARG A 116 -12.85 -2.11 14.07
CA ARG A 116 -11.70 -1.26 14.45
C ARG A 116 -10.79 -1.95 15.47
N ILE A 117 -11.37 -2.68 16.42
CA ILE A 117 -10.62 -3.36 17.49
C ILE A 117 -9.94 -4.63 16.97
N TYR A 118 -10.65 -5.45 16.20
CA TYR A 118 -10.17 -6.75 15.70
C TYR A 118 -9.81 -6.69 14.21
N ARG A 119 -9.18 -5.61 13.76
CA ARG A 119 -8.70 -5.49 12.38
C ARG A 119 -7.52 -6.46 12.17
N PRO A 120 -7.61 -7.43 11.23
CA PRO A 120 -6.52 -8.35 10.97
C PRO A 120 -5.32 -7.65 10.34
N SER A 121 -4.12 -8.19 10.56
CA SER A 121 -2.92 -7.72 9.87
C SER A 121 -2.92 -8.12 8.39
N TYR A 122 -2.11 -7.42 7.60
CA TYR A 122 -1.95 -7.73 6.17
C TYR A 122 -1.47 -9.16 5.93
N GLU A 123 -0.52 -9.63 6.74
CA GLU A 123 0.06 -10.97 6.64
C GLU A 123 -0.99 -12.06 6.90
N LEU A 124 -1.80 -11.91 7.95
CA LEU A 124 -2.91 -12.84 8.21
C LEU A 124 -3.91 -12.86 7.05
N CYS A 125 -4.22 -11.69 6.50
CA CYS A 125 -5.09 -11.57 5.32
C CYS A 125 -4.47 -12.17 4.04
N GLN A 126 -3.16 -12.36 3.97
CA GLN A 126 -2.53 -13.06 2.85
C GLN A 126 -2.50 -14.57 3.07
N MET A 127 -2.24 -15.00 4.31
CA MET A 127 -2.12 -16.42 4.65
C MET A 127 -3.46 -17.14 4.60
N PHE A 128 -4.52 -16.51 5.12
CA PHE A 128 -5.80 -17.18 5.28
C PHE A 128 -6.63 -17.26 4.00
N ASN A 129 -7.26 -18.40 3.76
CA ASN A 129 -8.35 -18.49 2.80
C ASN A 129 -9.64 -17.84 3.35
N ASP A 130 -10.67 -17.63 2.51
CA ASP A 130 -11.91 -16.97 2.94
C ASP A 130 -12.61 -17.70 4.11
N LEU A 131 -12.54 -19.03 4.14
CA LEU A 131 -13.08 -19.84 5.24
C LEU A 131 -12.30 -19.65 6.54
N GLU A 132 -10.97 -19.70 6.46
CA GLU A 132 -10.08 -19.51 7.63
C GLU A 132 -10.20 -18.10 8.19
N LEU A 133 -10.30 -17.09 7.31
CA LEU A 133 -10.56 -15.72 7.71
C LEU A 133 -11.93 -15.60 8.39
N GLY A 134 -12.94 -16.32 7.90
CA GLY A 134 -14.25 -16.38 8.54
C GLY A 134 -14.19 -16.98 9.94
N TYR A 135 -13.47 -18.08 10.11
CA TYR A 135 -13.24 -18.71 11.42
C TYR A 135 -12.45 -17.80 12.38
N TYR A 136 -11.44 -17.10 11.87
CA TYR A 136 -10.72 -16.08 12.65
C TYR A 136 -11.67 -14.99 13.18
N ILE A 137 -12.60 -14.51 12.34
CA ILE A 137 -13.60 -13.51 12.73
C ILE A 137 -14.52 -14.04 13.83
N GLU A 138 -14.95 -15.29 13.72
CA GLU A 138 -15.78 -15.95 14.73
C GLU A 138 -15.06 -16.00 16.08
N LYS A 139 -13.78 -16.41 16.10
CA LYS A 139 -12.96 -16.41 17.33
C LYS A 139 -12.75 -15.02 17.92
N CYS A 140 -12.52 -14.01 17.10
CA CYS A 140 -12.46 -12.63 17.57
C CYS A 140 -13.80 -12.16 18.14
N TYR A 141 -14.91 -12.60 17.56
CA TYR A 141 -16.25 -12.26 18.04
C TYR A 141 -16.57 -12.90 19.38
N ASP A 142 -16.21 -14.17 19.58
CA ASP A 142 -16.33 -14.84 20.88
C ASP A 142 -15.58 -14.06 21.96
N GLN A 143 -14.33 -13.65 21.68
CA GLN A 143 -13.54 -12.83 22.60
C GLN A 143 -14.19 -11.48 22.87
N TYR A 144 -14.73 -10.83 21.83
CA TYR A 144 -15.43 -9.55 21.97
C TYR A 144 -16.65 -9.65 22.89
N GLN A 145 -17.40 -10.75 22.82
CA GLN A 145 -18.55 -10.99 23.70
C GLN A 145 -18.12 -11.24 25.16
N LEU A 146 -17.02 -11.95 25.38
CA LEU A 146 -16.45 -12.14 26.71
C LEU A 146 -16.02 -10.80 27.33
N ASP A 147 -15.30 -9.97 26.57
CA ASP A 147 -14.84 -8.66 27.02
C ASP A 147 -16.01 -7.71 27.32
N LYS A 148 -17.14 -7.89 26.61
CA LYS A 148 -18.38 -7.13 26.83
C LYS A 148 -19.14 -7.62 28.08
N ALA A 149 -19.15 -8.93 28.34
CA ALA A 149 -19.83 -9.51 29.50
C ALA A 149 -19.08 -9.27 30.82
N GLY A 150 -17.76 -9.08 30.77
CA GLY A 150 -16.94 -8.73 31.93
C GLY A 150 -16.96 -7.24 32.33
N LYS A 151 -17.66 -6.39 31.58
CA LYS A 151 -17.89 -4.97 31.88
C LYS A 151 -19.31 -4.73 32.36
#